data_AF-A0A5E4LU70-F1
#
_entry.id   AF-A0A5E4LU70-F1
#
_cell.length_a   1.000
_cell.length_b   1.000
_cell.length_c   1.000
_cell.angle_alpha   90.00
_cell.angle_beta   90.00
_cell.angle_gamma   90.00
#
_symmetry.space_group_name_H-M   'P 1'
#
loop_
_entity.id
_entity.type
_entity.pdbx_description
1 polymer ?
#
loop_
_entity_poly.entity_id
_entity_poly.type
_entity_poly.pdbx_seq_one_letter_code
_entity_poly.pdbx_strand_id
1 'polypeptide(L)'
;MAEDLEAVLKKNEAGPLDKFRNESMIYKQFGNEGVRVYSSISSGSKARDLLSELSMNENRLIELLEFMDSRGLITIEHAGSAAQSAGLQREAEAEREIAREMETRERELQRGQPYPSPRAPPQPPGQMPSARPGMPSATAAIQPPSALPPEPMPASLSPLERTIYKKFGKIGLTVYNLIDGEKTAEEILSETGIGEVKLVEILEFMDKEGIIRLEKPGEEERVREREKKPKFEPLHEEKKEFEERLSPDAVPIDLPVAQKLTFISSLTLKAELALRFPSYGAKIYAMILGGHDVVEIARDTGNSFSKIDDVLAFLGKRSAALMKPLKPKDVKAKYGEDGLAIYVKYGRDGMLIYELIGKEDSIRDIITKSKIDKGLAVDIFIYIHKILGMDLPIDRASLLRQVG
;
A
#
# COMPACT_ATOMS: atom_id res chain seq x y z
N MET A 1 -27.84 36.95 1.72
CA MET A 1 -27.60 37.46 0.35
C MET A 1 -26.24 38.16 0.26
N ALA A 2 -26.06 39.38 0.79
CA ALA A 2 -24.75 40.05 0.73
C ALA A 2 -23.65 39.35 1.54
N GLU A 3 -24.00 38.72 2.67
CA GLU A 3 -23.06 37.94 3.50
C GLU A 3 -22.61 36.64 2.81
N ASP A 4 -23.46 36.05 1.96
CA ASP A 4 -23.15 34.78 1.27
C ASP A 4 -22.03 34.98 0.22
N LEU A 5 -21.88 36.20 -0.28
CA LEU A 5 -20.84 36.55 -1.26
C LEU A 5 -19.44 36.69 -0.63
N GLU A 6 -19.34 36.86 0.68
CA GLU A 6 -18.06 36.90 1.40
C GLU A 6 -17.56 35.52 1.85
N ALA A 7 -18.35 34.47 1.61
CA ALA A 7 -17.98 33.12 1.96
C ALA A 7 -16.74 32.65 1.19
N VAL A 8 -15.87 31.94 1.91
CA VAL A 8 -14.69 31.29 1.34
C VAL A 8 -15.10 29.93 0.79
N LEU A 9 -14.82 29.72 -0.49
CA LEU A 9 -15.16 28.49 -1.18
C LEU A 9 -13.97 27.52 -1.16
N LYS A 10 -14.25 26.26 -0.86
CA LYS A 10 -13.25 25.19 -0.88
C LYS A 10 -13.78 24.00 -1.68
N LYS A 11 -12.97 23.49 -2.62
CA LYS A 11 -13.29 22.26 -3.37
C LYS A 11 -13.12 21.03 -2.49
N ASN A 12 -14.08 20.12 -2.60
CA ASN A 12 -14.02 18.79 -2.01
C ASN A 12 -13.65 17.78 -3.10
N GLU A 13 -12.37 17.77 -3.49
CA GLU A 13 -11.85 16.84 -4.49
C GLU A 13 -10.73 16.00 -3.87
N ALA A 14 -10.86 14.68 -3.89
CA ALA A 14 -9.80 13.78 -3.44
C ALA A 14 -8.66 13.61 -4.47
N GLY A 15 -8.94 13.91 -5.75
CA GLY A 15 -7.97 13.76 -6.84
C GLY A 15 -8.57 14.04 -8.23
N PRO A 16 -7.79 13.80 -9.30
CA PRO A 16 -8.17 14.16 -10.68
C PRO A 16 -9.45 13.47 -11.17
N LEU A 17 -9.69 12.24 -10.75
CA LEU A 17 -10.91 11.51 -11.10
C LEU A 17 -12.15 12.12 -10.46
N ASP A 18 -12.03 12.53 -9.19
CA ASP A 18 -13.10 13.15 -8.43
C ASP A 18 -13.43 14.52 -9.02
N LYS A 19 -12.41 15.30 -9.35
CA LYS A 19 -12.54 16.54 -10.14
C LYS A 19 -13.33 16.30 -11.43
N PHE A 20 -12.93 15.31 -12.22
CA PHE A 20 -13.60 15.00 -13.48
C PHE A 20 -15.05 14.54 -13.30
N ARG A 21 -15.34 13.74 -12.28
CA ARG A 21 -16.70 13.33 -11.91
C ARG A 21 -17.56 14.53 -11.52
N ASN A 22 -17.01 15.44 -10.72
CA ASN A 22 -17.68 16.66 -10.26
C ASN A 22 -17.96 17.60 -11.43
N GLU A 23 -16.97 17.83 -12.30
CA GLU A 23 -17.12 18.62 -13.54
C GLU A 23 -18.20 18.03 -14.45
N SER A 24 -18.23 16.71 -14.62
CA SER A 24 -19.25 16.03 -15.43
C SER A 24 -20.66 16.19 -14.84
N MET A 25 -20.79 16.09 -13.52
CA MET A 25 -22.07 16.33 -12.83
C MET A 25 -22.57 17.76 -13.02
N ILE A 26 -21.67 18.74 -12.89
CA ILE A 26 -21.98 20.16 -13.06
C ILE A 26 -22.31 20.45 -14.53
N TYR A 27 -21.58 19.87 -15.47
CA TYR A 27 -21.84 20.01 -16.90
C TYR A 27 -23.24 19.51 -17.28
N LYS A 28 -23.68 18.36 -16.75
CA LYS A 28 -25.02 17.82 -17.02
C LYS A 28 -26.12 18.79 -16.60
N GLN A 29 -25.93 19.56 -15.52
CA GLN A 29 -26.96 20.45 -14.97
C GLN A 29 -26.86 21.89 -15.48
N PHE A 30 -25.64 22.42 -15.65
CA PHE A 30 -25.37 23.84 -15.94
C PHE A 30 -24.50 24.08 -17.19
N GLY A 31 -24.08 23.01 -17.88
CA GLY A 31 -23.24 23.11 -19.08
C GLY A 31 -21.85 23.69 -18.81
N ASN A 32 -21.26 24.30 -19.84
CA ASN A 32 -19.91 24.89 -19.78
C ASN A 32 -19.80 26.01 -18.74
N GLU A 33 -20.89 26.74 -18.49
CA GLU A 33 -20.91 27.84 -17.52
C GLU A 33 -20.62 27.33 -16.11
N GLY A 34 -21.28 26.26 -15.68
CA GLY A 34 -21.05 25.68 -14.36
C GLY A 34 -19.66 25.08 -14.21
N VAL A 35 -19.16 24.39 -15.23
CA VAL A 35 -17.79 23.83 -15.22
C VAL A 35 -16.75 24.95 -15.09
N ARG A 36 -16.97 26.09 -15.76
CA ARG A 36 -16.09 27.25 -15.66
C ARG A 36 -16.08 27.84 -14.25
N VAL A 37 -17.25 28.01 -13.62
CA VAL A 37 -17.34 28.45 -12.21
C VAL A 37 -16.60 27.49 -11.30
N TYR A 38 -16.88 26.19 -11.43
CA TYR A 38 -16.21 25.17 -10.62
C TYR A 38 -14.70 25.20 -10.81
N SER A 39 -14.21 25.26 -12.05
CA SER A 39 -12.78 25.32 -12.37
C SER A 39 -12.09 26.54 -11.75
N SER A 40 -12.76 27.70 -11.73
CA SER A 40 -12.25 28.95 -11.16
C SER A 40 -12.24 28.96 -9.61
N ILE A 41 -12.95 28.04 -8.93
CA ILE A 41 -12.85 27.93 -7.48
C ILE A 41 -11.46 27.40 -7.11
N SER A 42 -10.66 28.23 -6.46
CA SER A 42 -9.39 27.86 -5.84
C SER A 42 -9.51 27.87 -4.31
N SER A 43 -8.55 27.27 -3.59
CA SER A 43 -8.54 27.31 -2.13
C SER A 43 -8.45 28.75 -1.63
N GLY A 44 -9.56 29.28 -1.09
CA GLY A 44 -9.62 30.66 -0.60
C GLY A 44 -10.38 31.63 -1.51
N SER A 45 -10.88 31.19 -2.67
CA SER A 45 -11.68 32.04 -3.56
C SER A 45 -12.96 32.51 -2.86
N LYS A 46 -13.27 33.80 -2.94
CA LYS A 46 -14.55 34.35 -2.48
C LYS A 46 -15.56 34.36 -3.62
N ALA A 47 -16.84 34.13 -3.31
CA ALA A 47 -17.90 34.17 -4.32
C ALA A 47 -17.98 35.53 -5.05
N ARG A 48 -17.71 36.64 -4.34
CA ARG A 48 -17.64 37.98 -4.93
C ARG A 48 -16.56 38.13 -6.01
N ASP A 49 -15.41 37.49 -5.82
CA ASP A 49 -14.30 37.57 -6.78
C ASP A 49 -14.69 36.85 -8.07
N LEU A 50 -15.27 35.65 -7.96
CA LEU A 50 -15.78 34.87 -9.09
C LEU A 50 -16.85 35.63 -9.89
N LEU A 51 -17.72 36.37 -9.21
CA LEU A 51 -18.77 37.16 -9.86
C LEU A 51 -18.17 38.23 -10.78
N SER A 52 -17.12 38.91 -10.31
CA SER A 52 -16.41 39.92 -11.10
C SER A 52 -15.54 39.33 -12.21
N GLU A 53 -14.86 38.21 -11.96
CA GLU A 53 -13.99 37.54 -12.93
C GLU A 53 -14.78 36.95 -14.10
N LEU A 54 -15.90 36.29 -13.81
CA LEU A 54 -16.68 35.55 -14.79
C LEU A 54 -17.75 36.39 -15.48
N SER A 55 -17.97 37.64 -15.04
CA SER A 55 -19.02 38.53 -15.56
C SER A 55 -20.40 37.87 -15.57
N MET A 56 -20.72 37.14 -14.49
CA MET A 56 -21.94 36.35 -14.36
C MET A 56 -23.00 37.08 -13.51
N ASN A 57 -24.27 36.74 -13.71
CA ASN A 57 -25.35 37.25 -12.86
C ASN A 57 -25.25 36.67 -11.43
N GLU A 58 -25.49 37.52 -10.42
CA GLU A 58 -25.41 37.13 -9.00
C GLU A 58 -26.31 35.96 -8.63
N ASN A 59 -27.58 36.02 -9.01
CA ASN A 59 -28.55 34.96 -8.69
C ASN A 59 -28.14 33.63 -9.33
N ARG A 60 -27.57 33.70 -10.55
CA ARG A 60 -27.09 32.52 -11.27
C ARG A 60 -25.87 31.89 -10.59
N LEU A 61 -24.94 32.71 -10.09
CA LEU A 61 -23.79 32.22 -9.33
C LEU A 61 -24.23 31.58 -8.02
N ILE A 62 -25.18 32.18 -7.30
CA ILE A 62 -25.72 31.62 -6.05
C ILE A 62 -26.35 30.25 -6.30
N GLU A 63 -27.22 30.12 -7.32
CA GLU A 63 -27.85 28.85 -7.70
C GLU A 63 -26.80 27.76 -7.99
N LEU A 64 -25.71 28.12 -8.69
CA LEU A 64 -24.59 27.22 -8.97
C LEU A 64 -23.86 26.78 -7.71
N LEU A 65 -23.56 27.71 -6.80
CA LEU A 65 -22.85 27.42 -5.56
C LEU A 65 -23.69 26.58 -4.59
N GLU A 66 -24.99 26.86 -4.45
CA GLU A 66 -25.92 26.06 -3.66
C GLU A 66 -26.05 24.64 -4.21
N PHE A 67 -26.11 24.47 -5.53
CA PHE A 67 -26.08 23.14 -6.13
C PHE A 67 -24.79 22.39 -5.79
N MET A 68 -23.63 23.06 -5.93
CA MET A 68 -22.34 22.42 -5.65
C MET A 68 -22.20 22.05 -4.17
N ASP A 69 -22.66 22.89 -3.25
CA ASP A 69 -22.63 22.65 -1.80
C ASP A 69 -23.60 21.53 -1.40
N SER A 70 -24.83 21.53 -1.91
CA SER A 70 -25.83 20.48 -1.63
C SER A 70 -25.42 19.10 -2.15
N ARG A 71 -24.54 19.04 -3.16
CA ARG A 71 -23.94 17.80 -3.69
C ARG A 71 -22.61 17.45 -3.03
N GLY A 72 -22.13 18.27 -2.09
CA GLY A 72 -20.87 18.08 -1.38
C GLY A 72 -19.63 18.31 -2.23
N LEU A 73 -19.76 18.97 -3.41
CA LEU A 73 -18.65 19.22 -4.34
C LEU A 73 -17.74 20.36 -3.87
N ILE A 74 -18.32 21.30 -3.12
CA ILE A 74 -17.63 22.38 -2.45
C ILE A 74 -18.11 22.48 -1.00
N THR A 75 -17.36 23.21 -0.19
CA THR A 75 -17.75 23.66 1.14
C THR A 75 -17.76 25.18 1.15
N ILE A 76 -18.85 25.78 1.61
CA ILE A 76 -19.00 27.23 1.75
C ILE A 76 -18.71 27.63 3.20
N GLU A 77 -17.52 28.18 3.46
CA GLU A 77 -17.14 28.66 4.79
C GLU A 77 -17.54 30.12 4.96
N HIS A 78 -18.60 30.39 5.72
CA HIS A 78 -18.95 31.76 6.09
C HIS A 78 -17.92 32.31 7.10
N ALA A 79 -17.39 33.51 6.84
CA ALA A 79 -16.34 34.13 7.66
C ALA A 79 -16.71 34.29 9.15
N GLY A 80 -18.01 34.18 9.51
CA GLY A 80 -18.48 34.15 10.89
C GLY A 80 -18.51 32.77 11.57
N SER A 81 -18.54 31.66 10.81
CA SER A 81 -18.66 30.29 11.36
C SER A 81 -17.30 29.67 11.71
N ALA A 82 -16.23 30.10 11.04
CA ALA A 82 -14.87 29.62 11.30
C ALA A 82 -14.38 29.85 12.75
N ALA A 83 -14.89 30.89 13.42
CA ALA A 83 -14.56 31.15 14.83
C ALA A 83 -15.22 30.13 15.80
N GLN A 84 -16.39 29.58 15.44
CA GLN A 84 -17.05 28.53 16.24
C GLN A 84 -16.46 27.15 15.94
N SER A 85 -16.16 26.83 14.69
CA SER A 85 -15.57 25.53 14.32
C SER A 85 -14.12 25.38 14.80
N ALA A 86 -13.32 26.46 14.78
CA ALA A 86 -11.98 26.46 15.38
C ALA A 86 -12.01 26.34 16.91
N GLY A 87 -13.07 26.84 17.56
CA GLY A 87 -13.30 26.63 18.99
C GLY A 87 -13.58 25.16 19.32
N LEU A 88 -14.50 24.54 18.57
CA LEU A 88 -14.85 23.12 18.73
C LEU A 88 -13.68 22.17 18.40
N GLN A 89 -12.85 22.50 17.41
CA GLN A 89 -11.65 21.72 17.09
C GLN A 89 -10.60 21.82 18.20
N ARG A 90 -10.42 22.99 18.82
CA ARG A 90 -9.51 23.15 19.97
C ARG A 90 -9.99 22.41 21.21
N GLU A 91 -11.30 22.39 21.48
CA GLU A 91 -11.87 21.58 22.56
C GLU A 91 -11.67 20.08 22.30
N ALA A 92 -11.94 19.60 21.08
CA ALA A 92 -11.76 18.19 20.73
C ALA A 92 -10.28 17.75 20.76
N GLU A 93 -9.35 18.64 20.42
CA GLU A 93 -7.91 18.36 20.49
C GLU A 93 -7.41 18.35 21.95
N ALA A 94 -7.91 19.26 22.80
CA ALA A 94 -7.64 19.25 24.24
C ALA A 94 -8.19 18.00 24.94
N GLU A 95 -9.39 17.54 24.58
CA GLU A 95 -9.95 16.28 25.11
C GLU A 95 -9.12 15.05 24.72
N ARG A 96 -8.58 15.03 23.50
CA ARG A 96 -7.68 13.96 23.04
C ARG A 96 -6.33 13.99 23.75
N GLU A 97 -5.82 15.16 24.09
CA GLU A 97 -4.58 15.30 24.85
C GLU A 97 -4.76 14.81 26.29
N ILE A 98 -5.88 15.18 26.94
CA ILE A 98 -6.25 14.68 28.27
C ILE A 98 -6.44 13.16 28.25
N ALA A 99 -7.08 12.60 27.22
CA ALA A 99 -7.26 11.16 27.08
C ALA A 99 -5.92 10.42 26.93
N ARG A 100 -4.98 10.97 26.15
CA ARG A 100 -3.62 10.41 26.03
C ARG A 100 -2.87 10.46 27.35
N GLU A 101 -2.95 11.58 28.07
CA GLU A 101 -2.29 11.74 29.37
C GLU A 101 -2.82 10.71 30.38
N MET A 102 -4.14 10.50 30.44
CA MET A 102 -4.76 9.48 31.28
C MET A 102 -4.31 8.05 30.90
N GLU A 103 -4.25 7.73 29.61
CA GLU A 103 -3.79 6.41 29.15
C GLU A 103 -2.30 6.17 29.54
N THR A 104 -1.43 7.17 29.43
CA THR A 104 -0.04 7.05 29.92
C THR A 104 0.03 6.82 31.41
N ARG A 105 -0.79 7.53 32.19
CA ARG A 105 -0.82 7.42 33.66
C ARG A 105 -1.34 6.06 34.12
N GLU A 106 -2.31 5.50 33.40
CA GLU A 106 -2.82 4.15 33.65
C GLU A 106 -1.77 3.06 33.33
N ARG A 107 -1.01 3.23 32.25
CA ARG A 107 0.14 2.35 31.93
C ARG A 107 1.26 2.43 32.97
N GLU A 108 1.52 3.60 33.56
CA GLU A 108 2.50 3.73 34.64
C GLU A 108 2.04 3.06 35.94
N LEU A 109 0.74 3.12 36.26
CA LEU A 109 0.17 2.43 37.42
C LEU A 109 0.19 0.90 37.27
N GLN A 110 0.03 0.38 36.04
CA GLN A 110 0.12 -1.05 35.76
C GLN A 110 1.55 -1.58 35.70
N ARG A 111 2.55 -0.73 35.40
CA ARG A 111 3.97 -1.05 35.60
C ARG A 111 4.30 -0.96 37.09
N GLY A 112 3.84 -1.94 37.86
CA GLY A 112 4.25 -2.14 39.24
C GLY A 112 5.77 -2.06 39.35
N GLN A 113 6.26 -1.02 40.02
CA GLN A 113 7.68 -0.93 40.35
C GLN A 113 8.04 -2.12 41.26
N PRO A 114 9.03 -2.94 40.90
CA PRO A 114 9.53 -3.94 41.83
C PRO A 114 10.14 -3.21 43.04
N TYR A 115 9.58 -3.47 44.22
CA TYR A 115 10.15 -3.01 45.47
C TYR A 115 11.63 -3.44 45.53
N PRO A 116 12.58 -2.51 45.80
CA PRO A 116 13.97 -2.89 46.01
C PRO A 116 14.05 -3.81 47.23
N SER A 117 14.59 -5.01 47.03
CA SER A 117 14.76 -5.99 48.10
C SER A 117 15.59 -5.40 49.26
N PRO A 118 15.28 -5.76 50.52
CA PRO A 118 16.00 -5.25 51.69
C PRO A 118 17.49 -5.59 51.61
N ARG A 119 18.35 -4.56 51.77
CA ARG A 119 19.80 -4.70 51.90
C ARG A 119 20.17 -5.68 53.02
N ALA A 120 20.94 -6.71 52.67
CA ALA A 120 21.63 -7.55 53.64
C ALA A 120 22.72 -6.75 54.41
N PRO A 121 22.98 -7.08 55.69
CA PRO A 121 23.92 -6.34 56.53
C PRO A 121 25.40 -6.56 56.13
N PRO A 122 26.29 -5.61 56.45
CA PRO A 122 27.70 -5.62 56.03
C PRO A 122 28.53 -6.62 56.83
N GLN A 123 29.38 -7.37 56.14
CA GLN A 123 30.43 -8.21 56.74
C GLN A 123 31.67 -7.36 57.09
N PRO A 124 32.41 -7.71 58.16
CA PRO A 124 33.53 -6.93 58.68
C PRO A 124 34.83 -7.11 57.87
N PRO A 125 35.79 -6.17 57.98
CA PRO A 125 37.00 -6.13 57.18
C PRO A 125 38.10 -7.00 57.80
N GLY A 126 38.79 -7.79 56.98
CA GLY A 126 39.93 -8.56 57.46
C GLY A 126 40.73 -9.29 56.41
N GLN A 127 41.92 -8.73 56.15
CA GLN A 127 43.16 -9.41 55.74
C GLN A 127 43.43 -9.64 54.24
N MET A 128 44.34 -8.81 53.74
CA MET A 128 45.24 -9.09 52.61
C MET A 128 46.16 -10.28 52.93
N PRO A 129 46.70 -10.95 51.90
CA PRO A 129 48.14 -10.77 51.60
C PRO A 129 48.37 -10.58 50.09
N SER A 130 49.12 -9.55 49.68
CA SER A 130 50.57 -9.53 49.47
C SER A 130 51.05 -10.24 48.19
N ALA A 131 51.45 -9.39 47.23
CA ALA A 131 52.54 -9.51 46.26
C ALA A 131 52.80 -10.84 45.52
N ARG A 132 52.70 -10.81 44.18
CA ARG A 132 53.89 -10.75 43.30
C ARG A 132 53.56 -10.41 41.83
N PRO A 133 54.55 -9.84 41.10
CA PRO A 133 54.42 -9.36 39.71
C PRO A 133 54.99 -10.36 38.68
N GLY A 134 54.44 -10.35 37.46
CA GLY A 134 55.13 -10.88 36.28
C GLY A 134 54.26 -11.39 35.13
N MET A 135 54.20 -10.60 34.03
CA MET A 135 54.04 -11.01 32.61
C MET A 135 52.72 -11.71 32.17
N PRO A 136 52.45 -11.88 30.85
CA PRO A 136 52.59 -11.00 29.70
C PRO A 136 51.27 -10.87 28.91
N SER A 137 51.29 -10.00 27.90
CA SER A 137 50.26 -9.84 26.85
C SER A 137 49.90 -11.18 26.19
N ALA A 138 48.60 -11.51 26.11
CA ALA A 138 48.09 -12.63 25.32
C ALA A 138 46.77 -12.24 24.64
N THR A 139 46.88 -12.01 23.34
CA THR A 139 45.79 -11.93 22.36
C THR A 139 45.10 -13.30 22.30
N ALA A 140 43.99 -13.48 23.02
CA ALA A 140 43.19 -14.69 22.94
C ALA A 140 42.17 -14.58 21.80
N ALA A 141 42.50 -15.23 20.69
CA ALA A 141 41.57 -15.56 19.64
C ALA A 141 40.40 -16.37 20.22
N ILE A 142 39.18 -15.86 20.05
CA ILE A 142 37.94 -16.58 20.32
C ILE A 142 37.86 -17.72 19.30
N GLN A 143 38.27 -18.93 19.70
CA GLN A 143 37.97 -20.14 18.94
C GLN A 143 36.45 -20.40 19.03
N PRO A 144 35.77 -20.66 17.91
CA PRO A 144 34.40 -21.17 17.95
C PRO A 144 34.39 -22.53 18.69
N PRO A 145 33.36 -22.81 19.51
CA PRO A 145 33.28 -24.05 20.26
C PRO A 145 33.36 -25.24 19.30
N SER A 146 34.32 -26.13 19.55
CA SER A 146 34.50 -27.38 18.81
C SER A 146 33.18 -28.15 18.78
N ALA A 147 32.65 -28.36 17.58
CA ALA A 147 31.49 -29.21 17.35
C ALA A 147 31.83 -30.63 17.82
N LEU A 148 31.11 -31.10 18.83
CA LEU A 148 31.14 -32.50 19.23
C LEU A 148 30.79 -33.39 18.01
N PRO A 149 31.46 -34.54 17.85
CA PRO A 149 31.15 -35.46 16.76
C PRO A 149 29.67 -35.86 16.79
N PRO A 150 29.00 -35.95 15.63
CA PRO A 150 27.57 -36.24 15.55
C PRO A 150 27.29 -37.62 16.16
N GLU A 151 26.40 -37.65 17.15
CA GLU A 151 25.94 -38.91 17.75
C GLU A 151 25.35 -39.84 16.66
N PRO A 152 25.63 -41.15 16.73
CA PRO A 152 25.14 -42.11 15.73
C PRO A 152 23.60 -42.11 15.68
N MET A 153 23.06 -42.05 14.46
CA MET A 153 21.61 -42.02 14.24
C MET A 153 20.95 -43.32 14.74
N PRO A 154 19.85 -43.24 15.51
CA PRO A 154 19.09 -44.43 15.88
C PRO A 154 18.44 -45.06 14.63
N ALA A 155 18.62 -46.37 14.46
CA ALA A 155 18.26 -47.09 13.22
C ALA A 155 16.74 -47.18 12.94
N SER A 156 15.89 -46.76 13.88
CA SER A 156 14.44 -46.96 13.84
C SER A 156 13.61 -45.71 13.51
N LEU A 157 14.23 -44.58 13.12
CA LEU A 157 13.47 -43.36 12.84
C LEU A 157 12.72 -43.44 11.50
N SER A 158 11.45 -43.01 11.52
CA SER A 158 10.62 -42.78 10.34
C SER A 158 11.24 -41.72 9.41
N PRO A 159 10.85 -41.67 8.11
CA PRO A 159 11.39 -40.69 7.17
C PRO A 159 11.27 -39.23 7.65
N LEU A 160 10.19 -38.91 8.36
CA LEU A 160 9.90 -37.58 8.89
C LEU A 160 10.77 -37.26 10.11
N GLU A 161 10.88 -38.20 11.05
CA GLU A 161 11.77 -38.08 12.21
C GLU A 161 13.24 -37.96 11.78
N ARG A 162 13.65 -38.63 10.70
CA ARG A 162 15.01 -38.48 10.14
C ARG A 162 15.28 -37.05 9.69
N THR A 163 14.30 -36.42 9.04
CA THR A 163 14.41 -35.03 8.58
C THR A 163 14.55 -34.06 9.76
N ILE A 164 13.73 -34.25 10.80
CA ILE A 164 13.79 -33.45 12.03
C ILE A 164 15.12 -33.66 12.76
N TYR A 165 15.53 -34.92 12.97
CA TYR A 165 16.78 -35.27 13.65
C TYR A 165 18.00 -34.73 12.92
N LYS A 166 18.02 -34.77 11.58
CA LYS A 166 19.13 -34.25 10.78
C LYS A 166 19.31 -32.74 10.98
N LYS A 167 18.23 -31.98 11.21
CA LYS A 167 18.28 -30.52 11.34
C LYS A 167 18.45 -30.05 12.79
N PHE A 168 17.77 -30.70 13.73
CA PHE A 168 17.66 -30.24 15.13
C PHE A 168 18.13 -31.27 16.17
N GLY A 169 18.61 -32.44 15.73
CA GLY A 169 19.08 -33.51 16.61
C GLY A 169 17.98 -34.14 17.45
N LYS A 170 18.36 -34.71 18.60
CA LYS A 170 17.42 -35.29 19.59
C LYS A 170 16.39 -34.28 20.07
N ILE A 171 16.77 -33.01 20.20
CA ILE A 171 15.89 -31.93 20.67
C ILE A 171 14.68 -31.76 19.75
N GLY A 172 14.89 -31.78 18.43
CA GLY A 172 13.77 -31.67 17.48
C GLY A 172 12.79 -32.84 17.58
N LEU A 173 13.30 -34.06 17.83
CA LEU A 173 12.45 -35.23 18.04
C LEU A 173 11.66 -35.13 19.35
N THR A 174 12.28 -34.65 20.42
CA THR A 174 11.57 -34.42 21.68
C THR A 174 10.44 -33.43 21.50
N VAL A 175 10.68 -32.30 20.82
CA VAL A 175 9.61 -31.33 20.50
C VAL A 175 8.52 -31.97 19.65
N TYR A 176 8.88 -32.72 18.60
CA TYR A 176 7.90 -33.41 17.75
C TYR A 176 6.99 -34.36 18.54
N ASN A 177 7.56 -35.14 19.44
CA ASN A 177 6.83 -36.10 20.27
C ASN A 177 5.92 -35.43 21.33
N LEU A 178 6.14 -34.14 21.62
CA LEU A 178 5.33 -33.36 22.56
C LEU A 178 4.17 -32.62 21.87
N ILE A 179 4.11 -32.58 20.54
CA ILE A 179 3.01 -31.96 19.80
C ILE A 179 1.89 -33.00 19.64
N ASP A 180 1.07 -33.12 20.68
CA ASP A 180 -0.11 -34.00 20.74
C ASP A 180 -1.42 -33.28 20.33
N GLY A 181 -1.35 -31.97 20.12
CA GLY A 181 -2.50 -31.11 19.82
C GLY A 181 -3.16 -30.49 21.05
N GLU A 182 -2.74 -30.86 22.26
CA GLU A 182 -3.22 -30.29 23.52
C GLU A 182 -2.18 -29.39 24.19
N LYS A 183 -0.89 -29.74 24.08
CA LYS A 183 0.19 -28.96 24.72
C LYS A 183 0.42 -27.61 24.06
N THR A 184 0.59 -26.60 24.90
CA THR A 184 0.96 -25.25 24.51
C THR A 184 2.47 -25.12 24.28
N ALA A 185 2.89 -24.10 23.51
CA ALA A 185 4.31 -23.81 23.29
C ALA A 185 5.08 -23.54 24.60
N GLU A 186 4.41 -22.97 25.61
CA GLU A 186 4.98 -22.68 26.93
C GLU A 186 5.27 -23.96 27.74
N GLU A 187 4.40 -24.96 27.63
CA GLU A 187 4.58 -26.27 28.28
C GLU A 187 5.72 -27.05 27.61
N ILE A 188 5.78 -27.02 26.27
CA ILE A 188 6.88 -27.61 25.50
C ILE A 188 8.22 -26.95 25.88
N LEU A 189 8.24 -25.62 26.01
CA LEU A 189 9.42 -24.88 26.49
C LEU A 189 9.86 -25.35 27.88
N SER A 190 8.90 -25.47 28.80
CA SER A 190 9.15 -25.86 30.18
C SER A 190 9.66 -27.30 30.31
N GLU A 191 9.12 -28.23 29.51
CA GLU A 191 9.51 -29.64 29.54
C GLU A 191 10.84 -29.91 28.84
N THR A 192 11.12 -29.20 27.74
CA THR A 192 12.34 -29.43 26.95
C THR A 192 13.53 -28.61 27.42
N GLY A 193 13.30 -27.51 28.14
CA GLY A 193 14.34 -26.59 28.61
C GLY A 193 15.09 -25.86 27.48
N ILE A 194 14.50 -25.79 26.28
CA ILE A 194 15.10 -25.09 25.14
C ILE A 194 14.81 -23.58 25.21
N GLY A 195 15.58 -22.76 24.51
CA GLY A 195 15.27 -21.34 24.39
C GLY A 195 14.12 -21.09 23.40
N GLU A 196 13.29 -20.09 23.67
CA GLU A 196 12.13 -19.69 22.84
C GLU A 196 12.48 -19.55 21.35
N VAL A 197 13.58 -18.86 21.04
CA VAL A 197 14.06 -18.65 19.66
C VAL A 197 14.27 -19.99 18.93
N LYS A 198 14.79 -20.99 19.63
CA LYS A 198 15.05 -22.32 19.05
C LYS A 198 13.77 -23.14 18.93
N LEU A 199 12.81 -22.98 19.85
CA LEU A 199 11.48 -23.61 19.72
C LEU A 199 10.76 -23.07 18.48
N VAL A 200 10.73 -21.75 18.28
CA VAL A 200 10.07 -21.12 17.12
C VAL A 200 10.69 -21.62 15.81
N GLU A 201 12.02 -21.71 15.72
CA GLU A 201 12.69 -22.22 14.51
C GLU A 201 12.31 -23.68 14.20
N ILE A 202 12.14 -24.52 15.23
CA ILE A 202 11.71 -25.92 15.08
C ILE A 202 10.26 -25.98 14.60
N LEU A 203 9.36 -25.21 15.23
CA LEU A 203 7.94 -25.19 14.89
C LEU A 203 7.69 -24.64 13.48
N GLU A 204 8.35 -23.54 13.09
CA GLU A 204 8.26 -22.99 11.73
C GLU A 204 8.77 -23.96 10.67
N PHE A 205 9.84 -24.70 10.98
CA PHE A 205 10.32 -25.74 10.07
C PHE A 205 9.29 -26.86 9.89
N MET A 206 8.68 -27.33 10.98
CA MET A 206 7.65 -28.37 10.92
C MET A 206 6.40 -27.90 10.19
N ASP A 207 5.97 -26.65 10.38
CA ASP A 207 4.85 -26.04 9.64
C ASP A 207 5.14 -25.95 8.14
N LYS A 208 6.36 -25.51 7.79
CA LYS A 208 6.81 -25.39 6.39
C LYS A 208 6.90 -26.74 5.67
N GLU A 209 7.32 -27.79 6.36
CA GLU A 209 7.37 -29.16 5.83
C GLU A 209 5.99 -29.85 5.85
N GLY A 210 4.94 -29.18 6.35
CA GLY A 210 3.58 -29.71 6.42
C GLY A 210 3.40 -30.80 7.46
N ILE A 211 4.27 -30.84 8.48
CA ILE A 211 4.27 -31.82 9.58
C ILE A 211 3.23 -31.41 10.62
N ILE A 212 3.18 -30.12 10.94
CA ILE A 212 2.21 -29.51 11.86
C ILE A 212 1.54 -28.33 11.16
N ARG A 213 0.47 -27.80 11.75
CA ARG A 213 -0.17 -26.56 11.32
C ARG A 213 -0.23 -25.60 12.50
N LEU A 214 0.50 -24.49 12.44
CA LEU A 214 0.48 -23.49 13.50
C LEU A 214 -0.76 -22.61 13.36
N GLU A 215 -1.67 -22.70 14.32
CA GLU A 215 -2.79 -21.75 14.44
C GLU A 215 -2.23 -20.42 14.96
N LYS A 216 -2.14 -19.42 14.07
CA LYS A 216 -1.71 -18.09 14.48
C LYS A 216 -2.89 -17.40 15.18
N PRO A 217 -2.73 -16.93 16.44
CA PRO A 217 -3.76 -16.16 17.12
C PRO A 217 -4.03 -14.89 16.30
N GLY A 218 -5.19 -14.87 15.63
CA GLY A 218 -5.59 -13.81 14.68
C GLY A 218 -6.19 -14.31 13.36
N GLU A 219 -6.00 -15.59 12.97
CA GLU A 219 -6.63 -16.15 11.76
C GLU A 219 -7.99 -16.85 12.02
N GLU A 220 -8.28 -17.25 13.26
CA GLU A 220 -9.49 -18.00 13.61
C GLU A 220 -10.79 -17.18 13.55
N GLU A 221 -10.74 -15.85 13.64
CA GLU A 221 -11.92 -14.98 13.49
C GLU A 221 -12.50 -15.02 12.05
N ARG A 222 -11.74 -15.51 11.07
CA ARG A 222 -12.21 -15.71 9.68
C ARG A 222 -12.68 -17.12 9.36
N VAL A 223 -12.38 -18.10 10.21
CA VAL A 223 -12.68 -19.52 9.93
C VAL A 223 -13.88 -20.01 10.75
N ARG A 224 -14.09 -19.50 11.97
CA ARG A 224 -15.21 -19.93 12.84
C ARG A 224 -16.59 -19.40 12.45
N GLU A 225 -16.70 -18.48 11.49
CA GLU A 225 -18.00 -18.04 10.95
C GLU A 225 -18.60 -19.01 9.90
N ARG A 226 -17.88 -20.05 9.48
CA ARG A 226 -18.31 -20.97 8.40
C ARG A 226 -18.89 -22.32 8.80
N GLU A 227 -18.83 -22.75 10.06
CA GLU A 227 -19.18 -24.14 10.42
C GLU A 227 -20.44 -24.33 11.29
N LYS A 228 -21.25 -23.31 11.52
CA LYS A 228 -22.51 -23.49 12.28
C LYS A 228 -23.73 -22.84 11.65
N LYS A 229 -24.24 -23.40 10.55
CA LYS A 229 -25.70 -23.41 10.26
C LYS A 229 -26.16 -24.74 9.62
N PRO A 230 -27.36 -25.22 9.97
CA PRO A 230 -27.86 -26.56 9.67
C PRO A 230 -28.36 -26.71 8.22
N LYS A 231 -28.39 -27.96 7.75
CA LYS A 231 -29.02 -28.43 6.51
C LYS A 231 -30.43 -27.86 6.33
N PHE A 232 -30.59 -26.90 5.45
CA PHE A 232 -31.70 -26.78 4.49
C PHE A 232 -31.26 -25.76 3.44
N GLU A 233 -31.34 -26.14 2.17
CA GLU A 233 -30.90 -25.35 1.02
C GLU A 233 -31.82 -24.15 0.78
N PRO A 234 -31.27 -22.93 0.66
CA PRO A 234 -31.77 -21.93 -0.28
C PRO A 234 -30.77 -21.81 -1.43
N LEU A 235 -31.25 -21.63 -2.67
CA LEU A 235 -30.45 -21.19 -3.81
C LEU A 235 -29.53 -20.03 -3.37
N HIS A 236 -28.29 -20.34 -3.04
CA HIS A 236 -27.23 -19.35 -3.03
C HIS A 236 -26.79 -19.25 -4.47
N GLU A 237 -27.11 -18.11 -5.09
CA GLU A 237 -26.24 -17.52 -6.10
C GLU A 237 -24.81 -17.81 -5.67
N GLU A 238 -24.15 -18.70 -6.40
CA GLU A 238 -22.72 -18.77 -6.40
C GLU A 238 -22.27 -17.31 -6.57
N LYS A 239 -21.77 -16.69 -5.50
CA LYS A 239 -20.66 -15.76 -5.63
C LYS A 239 -19.56 -16.61 -6.26
N LYS A 240 -19.67 -16.82 -7.58
CA LYS A 240 -18.53 -16.99 -8.44
C LYS A 240 -17.67 -15.83 -8.01
N GLU A 241 -16.62 -16.15 -7.25
CA GLU A 241 -15.36 -15.46 -7.43
C GLU A 241 -15.17 -15.51 -8.94
N PHE A 242 -15.69 -14.48 -9.60
CA PHE A 242 -15.48 -14.24 -11.00
C PHE A 242 -13.97 -14.11 -10.98
N GLU A 243 -13.26 -15.20 -11.30
CA GLU A 243 -11.83 -15.12 -11.51
C GLU A 243 -11.73 -13.99 -12.52
N GLU A 244 -11.27 -12.83 -12.04
CA GLU A 244 -11.12 -11.60 -12.81
C GLU A 244 -9.97 -11.87 -13.77
N ARG A 245 -10.26 -12.75 -14.72
CA ARG A 245 -9.39 -13.14 -15.81
C ARG A 245 -9.35 -11.91 -16.69
N LEU A 246 -8.16 -11.36 -16.81
CA LEU A 246 -7.83 -10.40 -17.84
C LEU A 246 -8.39 -10.90 -19.17
N SER A 247 -8.94 -9.97 -19.95
CA SER A 247 -9.27 -10.27 -21.33
C SER A 247 -8.02 -10.84 -22.03
N PRO A 248 -8.17 -11.76 -22.99
CA PRO A 248 -7.03 -12.41 -23.64
C PRO A 248 -6.07 -11.41 -24.30
N ASP A 249 -6.56 -10.23 -24.63
CA ASP A 249 -5.79 -9.15 -25.25
C ASP A 249 -5.24 -8.14 -24.23
N ALA A 250 -5.63 -8.22 -22.95
CA ALA A 250 -5.18 -7.30 -21.91
C ALA A 250 -3.77 -7.64 -21.42
N VAL A 251 -2.85 -6.68 -21.58
CA VAL A 251 -1.49 -6.77 -21.05
C VAL A 251 -1.50 -6.40 -19.56
N PRO A 252 -0.90 -7.21 -18.67
CA PRO A 252 -0.88 -6.94 -17.24
C PRO A 252 -0.09 -5.66 -16.89
N ILE A 253 -0.34 -5.10 -15.71
CA ILE A 253 0.48 -4.02 -15.16
C ILE A 253 1.64 -4.65 -14.42
N ASP A 254 2.87 -4.38 -14.86
CA ASP A 254 4.06 -4.82 -14.16
C ASP A 254 4.53 -3.79 -13.13
N LEU A 255 4.93 -4.30 -11.97
CA LEU A 255 5.65 -3.57 -10.94
C LEU A 255 7.14 -3.96 -11.02
N PRO A 256 8.01 -3.10 -11.57
CA PRO A 256 9.44 -3.32 -11.56
C PRO A 256 10.00 -3.13 -10.14
N VAL A 257 10.63 -4.17 -9.59
CA VAL A 257 11.26 -4.13 -8.27
C VAL A 257 12.77 -4.08 -8.43
N ALA A 258 13.38 -2.95 -8.10
CA ALA A 258 14.83 -2.77 -8.14
C ALA A 258 15.55 -3.79 -7.23
N GLN A 259 16.62 -4.39 -7.74
CA GLN A 259 17.49 -5.28 -6.98
C GLN A 259 18.60 -4.48 -6.30
N LYS A 260 19.05 -4.96 -5.13
CA LYS A 260 20.20 -4.36 -4.44
C LYS A 260 21.47 -4.63 -5.23
N LEU A 261 21.98 -3.60 -5.89
CA LEU A 261 23.25 -3.64 -6.62
C LEU A 261 24.39 -3.13 -5.74
N THR A 262 25.61 -3.63 -5.99
CA THR A 262 26.81 -3.03 -5.41
C THR A 262 27.01 -1.61 -5.94
N PHE A 263 27.77 -0.77 -5.21
CA PHE A 263 28.06 0.60 -5.62
C PHE A 263 28.66 0.67 -7.04
N ILE A 264 29.64 -0.20 -7.33
CA ILE A 264 30.29 -0.25 -8.65
C ILE A 264 29.28 -0.66 -9.73
N SER A 265 28.48 -1.71 -9.50
CA SER A 265 27.46 -2.15 -10.46
C SER A 265 26.40 -1.07 -10.72
N SER A 266 26.01 -0.32 -9.69
CA SER A 266 25.06 0.80 -9.80
C SER A 266 25.62 1.94 -10.66
N LEU A 267 26.91 2.28 -10.48
CA LEU A 267 27.57 3.30 -11.29
C LEU A 267 27.68 2.88 -12.77
N THR A 268 28.13 1.65 -13.03
CA THR A 268 28.20 1.09 -14.39
C THR A 268 26.82 1.07 -15.04
N LEU A 269 25.78 0.63 -14.30
CA LEU A 269 24.42 0.60 -14.82
C LEU A 269 23.92 1.99 -15.22
N LYS A 270 24.15 3.01 -14.38
CA LYS A 270 23.76 4.40 -14.69
C LYS A 270 24.45 4.92 -15.94
N ALA A 271 25.73 4.64 -16.11
CA ALA A 271 26.47 5.03 -17.31
C ALA A 271 25.92 4.32 -18.57
N GLU A 272 25.62 3.02 -18.49
CA GLU A 272 25.03 2.27 -19.60
C GLU A 272 23.62 2.75 -19.96
N LEU A 273 22.80 3.07 -18.95
CA LEU A 273 21.47 3.65 -19.15
C LEU A 273 21.55 4.99 -19.86
N ALA A 274 22.48 5.86 -19.45
CA ALA A 274 22.69 7.16 -20.10
C ALA A 274 23.18 7.00 -21.55
N LEU A 275 23.99 5.98 -21.84
CA LEU A 275 24.49 5.74 -23.19
C LEU A 275 23.41 5.14 -24.11
N ARG A 276 22.64 4.15 -23.64
CA ARG A 276 21.65 3.42 -24.46
C ARG A 276 20.31 4.14 -24.56
N PHE A 277 19.93 4.88 -23.53
CA PHE A 277 18.62 5.54 -23.41
C PHE A 277 18.78 7.02 -23.00
N PRO A 278 19.46 7.84 -23.84
CA PRO A 278 20.06 9.13 -23.45
C PRO A 278 19.11 10.22 -22.93
N SER A 279 17.79 10.03 -23.01
CA SER A 279 16.80 11.00 -22.50
C SER A 279 15.83 10.46 -21.47
N TYR A 280 15.64 9.14 -21.37
CA TYR A 280 14.59 8.55 -20.53
C TYR A 280 15.07 7.42 -19.61
N GLY A 281 16.21 6.78 -19.87
CA GLY A 281 16.66 5.63 -19.07
C GLY A 281 16.91 5.97 -17.61
N ALA A 282 17.61 7.07 -17.34
CA ALA A 282 17.89 7.52 -15.97
C ALA A 282 16.62 7.91 -15.21
N LYS A 283 15.67 8.60 -15.87
CA LYS A 283 14.40 9.00 -15.27
C LYS A 283 13.54 7.79 -14.94
N ILE A 284 13.39 6.84 -15.87
CA ILE A 284 12.66 5.59 -15.64
C ILE A 284 13.29 4.80 -14.50
N TYR A 285 14.62 4.64 -14.48
CA TYR A 285 15.29 3.93 -13.40
C TYR A 285 15.09 4.59 -12.02
N ALA A 286 15.07 5.92 -11.95
CA ALA A 286 14.75 6.64 -10.72
C ALA A 286 13.31 6.35 -10.24
N MET A 287 12.33 6.30 -11.14
CA MET A 287 10.94 5.96 -10.81
C MET A 287 10.82 4.51 -10.32
N ILE A 288 11.56 3.57 -10.90
CA ILE A 288 11.61 2.18 -10.44
C ILE A 288 12.14 2.10 -9.00
N LEU A 289 13.18 2.87 -8.66
CA LEU A 289 13.69 2.95 -7.29
C LEU A 289 12.66 3.53 -6.31
N GLY A 290 11.75 4.38 -6.80
CA GLY A 290 10.61 4.91 -6.04
C GLY A 290 9.44 3.95 -5.88
N GLY A 291 9.50 2.75 -6.47
CA GLY A 291 8.42 1.76 -6.39
C GLY A 291 7.23 2.04 -7.31
N HIS A 292 7.43 2.84 -8.36
CA HIS A 292 6.40 3.12 -9.35
C HIS A 292 6.16 1.94 -10.29
N ASP A 293 4.90 1.68 -10.64
CA ASP A 293 4.55 0.71 -11.69
C ASP A 293 4.68 1.30 -13.10
N VAL A 294 4.55 0.45 -14.13
CA VAL A 294 4.71 0.88 -15.53
C VAL A 294 3.70 1.95 -15.97
N VAL A 295 2.49 1.99 -15.41
CA VAL A 295 1.47 2.98 -15.74
C VAL A 295 1.86 4.35 -15.18
N GLU A 296 2.29 4.40 -13.92
CA GLU A 296 2.81 5.62 -13.29
C GLU A 296 4.06 6.14 -14.00
N ILE A 297 4.98 5.24 -14.36
CA ILE A 297 6.18 5.59 -15.13
C ILE A 297 5.78 6.18 -16.49
N ALA A 298 4.83 5.58 -17.21
CA ALA A 298 4.35 6.10 -18.50
C ALA A 298 3.74 7.50 -18.35
N ARG A 299 2.85 7.66 -17.38
CA ARG A 299 2.17 8.92 -17.06
C ARG A 299 3.14 10.06 -16.74
N ASP A 300 4.10 9.81 -15.85
CA ASP A 300 4.98 10.86 -15.30
C ASP A 300 6.20 11.14 -16.19
N THR A 301 6.55 10.20 -17.07
CA THR A 301 7.65 10.38 -18.03
C THR A 301 7.18 10.77 -19.44
N GLY A 302 5.91 10.54 -19.79
CA GLY A 302 5.39 10.74 -21.15
C GLY A 302 5.98 9.78 -22.19
N ASN A 303 6.63 8.70 -21.73
CA ASN A 303 7.17 7.68 -22.62
C ASN A 303 6.12 6.61 -22.91
N SER A 304 6.17 6.04 -24.12
CA SER A 304 5.32 4.91 -24.48
C SER A 304 5.73 3.67 -23.71
N PHE A 305 4.79 2.74 -23.52
CA PHE A 305 5.08 1.44 -22.91
C PHE A 305 6.21 0.69 -23.61
N SER A 306 6.31 0.74 -24.94
CA SER A 306 7.43 0.13 -25.68
C SER A 306 8.81 0.66 -25.23
N LYS A 307 8.97 1.97 -25.03
CA LYS A 307 10.25 2.52 -24.52
C LYS A 307 10.53 2.13 -23.08
N ILE A 308 9.48 2.00 -22.27
CA ILE A 308 9.58 1.54 -20.89
C ILE A 308 10.00 0.06 -20.87
N ASP A 309 9.34 -0.77 -21.68
CA ASP A 309 9.65 -2.19 -21.84
C ASP A 309 11.10 -2.41 -22.31
N ASP A 310 11.63 -1.57 -23.22
CA ASP A 310 13.03 -1.64 -23.64
C ASP A 310 14.02 -1.42 -22.47
N VAL A 311 13.73 -0.43 -21.60
CA VAL A 311 14.53 -0.15 -20.41
C VAL A 311 14.39 -1.28 -19.40
N LEU A 312 13.19 -1.79 -19.18
CA LEU A 312 12.92 -2.87 -18.24
C LEU A 312 13.56 -4.19 -18.69
N ALA A 313 13.51 -4.49 -19.99
CA ALA A 313 14.20 -5.64 -20.57
C ALA A 313 15.72 -5.53 -20.41
N PHE A 314 16.28 -4.34 -20.59
CA PHE A 314 17.69 -4.09 -20.33
C PHE A 314 18.05 -4.27 -18.85
N LEU A 315 17.25 -3.73 -17.92
CA LEU A 315 17.45 -3.88 -16.48
C LEU A 315 17.33 -5.34 -16.04
N GLY A 316 16.36 -6.08 -16.58
CA GLY A 316 16.19 -7.52 -16.35
C GLY A 316 17.40 -8.33 -16.79
N LYS A 317 17.96 -8.04 -17.97
CA LYS A 317 19.21 -8.66 -18.47
C LYS A 317 20.43 -8.38 -17.59
N ARG A 318 20.43 -7.26 -16.86
CA ARG A 318 21.48 -6.88 -15.91
C ARG A 318 21.19 -7.34 -14.48
N SER A 319 20.11 -8.09 -14.26
CA SER A 319 19.61 -8.46 -12.91
C SER A 319 19.43 -7.25 -11.99
N ALA A 320 19.16 -6.07 -12.57
CA ALA A 320 18.98 -4.81 -11.85
C ALA A 320 17.54 -4.57 -11.41
N ALA A 321 16.57 -5.21 -12.08
CA ALA A 321 15.16 -5.15 -11.73
C ALA A 321 14.49 -6.52 -11.95
N LEU A 322 13.51 -6.85 -11.11
CA LEU A 322 12.64 -8.00 -11.26
C LEU A 322 11.23 -7.50 -11.59
N MET A 323 10.65 -8.02 -12.66
CA MET A 323 9.27 -7.69 -13.08
C MET A 323 8.28 -8.56 -12.32
N LYS A 324 7.32 -7.94 -11.64
CA LYS A 324 6.22 -8.65 -10.98
C LYS A 324 4.88 -8.14 -11.51
N PRO A 325 4.04 -8.95 -12.16
CA PRO A 325 2.71 -8.51 -12.54
C PRO A 325 1.86 -8.25 -11.29
N LEU A 326 1.14 -7.12 -11.27
CA LEU A 326 0.20 -6.78 -10.21
C LEU A 326 -1.00 -7.74 -10.25
N LYS A 327 -1.40 -8.23 -9.08
CA LYS A 327 -2.61 -9.05 -8.97
C LYS A 327 -3.85 -8.15 -8.99
N PRO A 328 -5.02 -8.66 -9.41
CA PRO A 328 -6.28 -7.89 -9.38
C PRO A 328 -6.56 -7.23 -8.02
N LYS A 329 -6.27 -7.92 -6.91
CA LYS A 329 -6.39 -7.36 -5.55
C LYS A 329 -5.52 -6.13 -5.33
N ASP A 330 -4.28 -6.16 -5.84
CA ASP A 330 -3.33 -5.04 -5.72
C ASP A 330 -3.76 -3.87 -6.62
N VAL A 331 -4.27 -4.16 -7.81
CA VAL A 331 -4.85 -3.15 -8.72
C VAL A 331 -6.06 -2.48 -8.09
N LYS A 332 -7.00 -3.24 -7.50
CA LYS A 332 -8.16 -2.70 -6.78
C LYS A 332 -7.74 -1.83 -5.60
N ALA A 333 -6.76 -2.28 -4.82
CA ALA A 333 -6.25 -1.50 -3.69
C ALA A 333 -5.62 -0.18 -4.13
N LYS A 334 -4.95 -0.17 -5.29
CA LYS A 334 -4.24 1.01 -5.79
C LYS A 334 -5.13 1.98 -6.58
N TYR A 335 -6.01 1.48 -7.44
CA TYR A 335 -6.78 2.28 -8.41
C TYR A 335 -8.30 2.25 -8.19
N GLY A 336 -8.77 1.58 -7.13
CA GLY A 336 -10.19 1.45 -6.81
C GLY A 336 -10.93 0.41 -7.65
N GLU A 337 -12.25 0.32 -7.44
CA GLU A 337 -13.12 -0.64 -8.14
C GLU A 337 -13.25 -0.31 -9.63
N ASP A 338 -13.35 0.97 -9.97
CA ASP A 338 -13.44 1.42 -11.36
C ASP A 338 -12.15 1.09 -12.13
N GLY A 339 -10.99 1.35 -11.52
CA GLY A 339 -9.69 1.01 -12.07
C GLY A 339 -9.55 -0.50 -12.31
N LEU A 340 -10.00 -1.32 -11.37
CA LEU A 340 -10.00 -2.77 -11.56
C LEU A 340 -10.87 -3.21 -12.76
N ALA A 341 -12.08 -2.66 -12.91
CA ALA A 341 -12.95 -2.98 -14.04
C ALA A 341 -12.31 -2.60 -15.40
N ILE A 342 -11.61 -1.46 -15.45
CA ILE A 342 -10.86 -1.02 -16.64
C ILE A 342 -9.68 -1.95 -16.92
N TYR A 343 -8.92 -2.30 -15.89
CA TYR A 343 -7.77 -3.20 -15.97
C TYR A 343 -8.15 -4.59 -16.50
N VAL A 344 -9.23 -5.18 -16.00
CA VAL A 344 -9.69 -6.51 -16.44
C VAL A 344 -9.97 -6.53 -17.95
N LYS A 345 -10.50 -5.43 -18.50
CA LYS A 345 -10.88 -5.36 -19.92
C LYS A 345 -9.72 -4.95 -20.84
N TYR A 346 -8.93 -3.95 -20.46
CA TYR A 346 -7.94 -3.30 -21.35
C TYR A 346 -6.51 -3.31 -20.81
N GLY A 347 -6.27 -3.94 -19.66
CA GLY A 347 -4.93 -4.06 -19.08
C GLY A 347 -4.29 -2.71 -18.76
N ARG A 348 -2.96 -2.63 -18.92
CA ARG A 348 -2.16 -1.43 -18.65
C ARG A 348 -2.51 -0.23 -19.55
N ASP A 349 -2.97 -0.48 -20.79
CA ASP A 349 -3.36 0.58 -21.72
C ASP A 349 -4.61 1.30 -21.23
N GLY A 350 -5.61 0.53 -20.77
CA GLY A 350 -6.80 1.06 -20.12
C GLY A 350 -6.48 1.94 -18.93
N MET A 351 -5.57 1.46 -18.08
CA MET A 351 -5.16 2.17 -16.87
C MET A 351 -4.40 3.46 -17.15
N LEU A 352 -3.59 3.51 -18.21
CA LEU A 352 -2.92 4.75 -18.58
C LEU A 352 -3.91 5.82 -19.04
N ILE A 353 -4.89 5.46 -19.87
CA ILE A 353 -5.94 6.42 -20.28
C ILE A 353 -6.72 6.90 -19.07
N TYR A 354 -7.10 5.99 -18.16
CA TYR A 354 -7.80 6.32 -16.91
C TYR A 354 -7.03 7.34 -16.06
N GLU A 355 -5.73 7.15 -15.89
CA GLU A 355 -4.87 8.04 -15.10
C GLU A 355 -4.60 9.40 -15.75
N LEU A 356 -4.79 9.52 -17.07
CA LEU A 356 -4.64 10.77 -17.81
C LEU A 356 -5.94 11.59 -17.82
N ILE A 357 -7.09 10.97 -17.55
CA ILE A 357 -8.36 11.68 -17.39
C ILE A 357 -8.28 12.62 -16.19
N GLY A 358 -8.66 13.87 -16.39
CA GLY A 358 -8.55 14.94 -15.38
C GLY A 358 -7.15 15.54 -15.23
N LYS A 359 -6.12 14.98 -15.91
CA LYS A 359 -4.77 15.57 -15.98
C LYS A 359 -4.50 16.27 -17.30
N GLU A 360 -5.10 15.79 -18.38
CA GLU A 360 -5.04 16.42 -19.70
C GLU A 360 -6.37 17.10 -20.04
N ASP A 361 -6.30 18.19 -20.78
CA ASP A 361 -7.47 19.03 -21.09
C ASP A 361 -8.37 18.41 -22.18
N SER A 362 -7.82 17.55 -23.03
CA SER A 362 -8.55 16.96 -24.16
C SER A 362 -8.19 15.51 -24.44
N ILE A 363 -9.12 14.77 -25.05
CA ILE A 363 -8.88 13.39 -25.53
C ILE A 363 -7.72 13.33 -26.54
N ARG A 364 -7.52 14.40 -27.32
CA ARG A 364 -6.39 14.48 -28.26
C ARG A 364 -5.06 14.51 -27.51
N ASP A 365 -4.98 15.22 -26.40
CA ASP A 365 -3.78 15.31 -25.57
C ASP A 365 -3.52 13.99 -24.84
N ILE A 366 -4.58 13.34 -24.33
CA ILE A 366 -4.51 11.99 -23.75
C ILE A 366 -3.90 11.00 -24.76
N ILE A 367 -4.37 11.00 -26.01
CA ILE A 367 -3.85 10.11 -27.06
C ILE A 367 -2.42 10.46 -27.43
N THR A 368 -2.11 11.74 -27.61
CA THR A 368 -0.76 12.21 -27.96
C THR A 368 0.25 11.82 -26.88
N LYS A 369 -0.14 11.94 -25.61
CA LYS A 369 0.71 11.64 -24.46
C LYS A 369 0.85 10.13 -24.22
N SER A 370 -0.25 9.38 -24.28
CA SER A 370 -0.25 7.92 -24.09
C SER A 370 0.42 7.15 -25.22
N LYS A 371 0.39 7.70 -26.45
CA LYS A 371 0.89 7.05 -27.67
C LYS A 371 0.21 5.69 -27.95
N ILE A 372 -1.01 5.51 -27.43
CA ILE A 372 -1.87 4.36 -27.73
C ILE A 372 -2.54 4.59 -29.09
N ASP A 373 -2.89 3.51 -29.79
CA ASP A 373 -3.66 3.58 -31.03
C ASP A 373 -4.94 4.41 -30.83
N LYS A 374 -5.25 5.29 -31.80
CA LYS A 374 -6.37 6.23 -31.69
C LYS A 374 -7.71 5.51 -31.51
N GLY A 375 -7.93 4.43 -32.26
CA GLY A 375 -9.16 3.66 -32.20
C GLY A 375 -9.33 3.00 -30.84
N LEU A 376 -8.29 2.31 -30.39
CA LEU A 376 -8.27 1.68 -29.07
C LEU A 376 -8.44 2.68 -27.94
N ALA A 377 -7.75 3.83 -27.98
CA ALA A 377 -7.86 4.87 -26.96
C ALA A 377 -9.28 5.45 -26.86
N VAL A 378 -9.96 5.66 -28.00
CA VAL A 378 -11.37 6.07 -28.02
C VAL A 378 -12.27 4.98 -27.41
N ASP A 379 -12.04 3.72 -27.72
CA ASP A 379 -12.83 2.60 -27.18
C ASP A 379 -12.62 2.40 -25.67
N ILE A 380 -11.41 2.63 -25.18
CA ILE A 380 -11.08 2.69 -23.75
C ILE A 380 -11.81 3.88 -23.11
N PHE A 381 -11.69 5.08 -23.70
CA PHE A 381 -12.29 6.31 -23.16
C PHE A 381 -13.81 6.19 -23.00
N ILE A 382 -14.51 5.68 -24.02
CA ILE A 382 -15.96 5.43 -23.96
C ILE A 382 -16.31 4.44 -22.84
N TYR A 383 -15.51 3.38 -22.68
CA TYR A 383 -15.75 2.39 -21.63
C TYR A 383 -15.55 2.96 -20.23
N ILE A 384 -14.50 3.77 -20.03
CA ILE A 384 -14.28 4.49 -18.76
C ILE A 384 -15.48 5.40 -18.46
N HIS A 385 -15.98 6.12 -19.47
CA HIS A 385 -17.17 6.96 -19.31
C HIS A 385 -18.40 6.18 -18.83
N LYS A 386 -18.59 4.97 -19.37
CA LYS A 386 -19.66 4.07 -18.96
C LYS A 386 -19.51 3.60 -17.51
N ILE A 387 -18.30 3.21 -17.09
CA ILE A 387 -18.02 2.77 -15.72
C ILE A 387 -18.31 3.91 -14.73
N LEU A 388 -17.87 5.12 -15.05
CA LEU A 388 -18.03 6.29 -14.19
C LEU A 388 -19.47 6.85 -14.18
N GLY A 389 -20.43 6.22 -14.86
CA GLY A 389 -21.82 6.67 -14.90
C GLY A 389 -22.02 8.01 -15.62
N MET A 390 -21.14 8.35 -16.56
CA MET A 390 -21.30 9.55 -17.36
C MET A 390 -22.24 9.24 -18.53
N ASP A 391 -23.54 9.46 -18.32
CA ASP A 391 -24.60 9.42 -19.35
C ASP A 391 -24.47 10.55 -20.39
N LEU A 392 -23.31 10.71 -20.99
CA LEU A 392 -23.18 11.49 -22.21
C LEU A 392 -23.27 10.50 -23.38
N PRO A 393 -24.21 10.69 -24.33
CA PRO A 393 -24.23 9.93 -25.57
C PRO A 393 -23.02 10.32 -26.40
N ILE A 394 -21.87 9.72 -26.07
CA ILE A 394 -20.61 9.96 -26.75
C ILE A 394 -20.59 9.06 -27.99
N ASP A 395 -20.89 9.67 -29.13
CA ASP A 395 -20.74 9.00 -30.42
C ASP A 395 -19.27 8.76 -30.74
N ARG A 396 -18.91 7.49 -30.93
CA ARG A 396 -17.56 7.05 -31.30
C ARG A 396 -17.03 7.77 -32.53
N ALA A 397 -17.87 7.94 -33.56
CA ALA A 397 -17.45 8.60 -34.80
C ALA A 397 -17.12 10.10 -34.58
N SER A 398 -17.84 10.74 -33.66
CA SER A 398 -17.58 12.12 -33.27
C SER A 398 -16.28 12.26 -32.47
N LEU A 399 -15.97 11.35 -31.54
CA LEU A 399 -14.66 11.34 -30.87
C LEU A 399 -13.51 11.08 -31.84
N LEU A 400 -13.64 10.12 -32.75
CA LEU A 400 -12.61 9.85 -33.75
C LEU A 400 -12.30 11.09 -34.61
N ARG A 401 -13.32 11.86 -35.00
CA ARG A 401 -13.11 13.13 -35.72
C ARG A 401 -12.36 14.18 -34.89
N GLN A 402 -12.54 14.21 -33.57
CA GLN A 402 -11.84 15.18 -32.70
C GLN A 402 -10.35 14.88 -32.55
N VAL A 403 -9.96 13.61 -32.62
CA VAL A 403 -8.56 13.17 -32.43
C VAL A 403 -7.73 13.20 -33.72
N GLY A 404 -8.33 13.65 -34.83
CA GLY A 404 -7.74 13.69 -36.17
C GLY A 404 -7.51 12.29 -36.71
#